data_AF-A0AAW6KMV8-F1
#
_entry.id   AF-A0AAW6KMV8-F1
#
_cell.length_a   1.000
_cell.length_b   1.000
_cell.length_c   1.000
_cell.angle_alpha   90.00
_cell.angle_beta   90.00
_cell.angle_gamma   90.00
#
_symmetry.space_group_name_H-M   'P 1'
#
loop_
_entity.id
_entity.type
_entity.pdbx_description
1 polymer ?
#
loop_
_entity_poly.entity_id
_entity_poly.type
_entity_poly.pdbx_seq_one_letter_code
_entity_poly.pdbx_strand_id
1 'polypeptide(L)' 'MSMAEYKGKVKNIQDTPFGYTLSVIGGKWKMVIIYLLAENQPVRFNELKRQIGAITYKTLSSQLKELEADGLVKRK' A
#
# COMPACT_ATOMS: atom_id res chain seq x y z
N MET A 1 -10.10 17.47 9.24
CA MET A 1 -9.44 17.35 10.56
C MET A 1 -8.10 18.06 10.47
N SER A 2 -7.92 19.13 11.23
CA SER A 2 -6.73 19.98 11.21
C SER A 2 -5.67 19.43 12.16
N MET A 3 -4.39 19.44 11.77
CA MET A 3 -3.29 19.06 12.66
C MET A 3 -3.14 19.98 13.89
N ALA A 4 -3.88 21.10 13.94
CA ALA A 4 -3.95 21.97 15.10
C ALA A 4 -4.50 21.28 16.37
N GLU A 5 -5.33 20.24 16.22
CA GLU A 5 -5.96 19.52 17.35
C GLU A 5 -5.02 18.52 18.05
N TYR A 6 -3.85 18.22 17.49
CA TYR A 6 -2.92 17.21 18.00
C TYR A 6 -1.77 17.79 18.86
N LYS A 7 -1.76 19.10 19.10
CA LYS A 7 -0.72 19.79 19.89
C LYS A 7 -0.64 19.19 21.31
N GLY A 8 0.45 18.46 21.60
CA GLY A 8 0.79 17.95 22.93
C GLY A 8 0.35 16.52 23.27
N LYS A 9 -0.42 15.83 22.42
CA LYS A 9 -0.87 14.44 22.67
C LYS A 9 -0.20 13.37 21.80
N VAL A 10 0.42 13.77 20.69
CA VAL A 10 1.06 12.85 19.74
C VAL A 10 2.56 12.82 20.01
N LYS A 11 3.06 11.66 20.45
CA LYS A 11 4.50 11.44 20.63
C LYS A 11 5.19 11.08 19.31
N ASN A 12 4.51 10.35 18.42
CA ASN A 12 5.04 9.96 17.12
C ASN A 12 4.03 10.18 16.00
N ILE A 13 4.52 10.56 14.81
CA ILE A 13 3.68 10.70 13.61
C ILE A 13 2.91 9.41 13.26
N GLN A 14 3.45 8.25 13.65
CA GLN A 14 2.83 6.93 13.46
C GLN A 14 1.53 6.76 14.24
N ASP A 15 1.35 7.49 15.34
CA ASP A 15 0.15 7.42 16.19
C ASP A 15 -1.00 8.27 15.65
N THR A 16 -0.78 8.97 14.53
CA THR A 16 -1.80 9.79 13.88
C THR A 16 -2.52 9.00 12.79
N PRO A 17 -3.75 9.40 12.40
CA PRO A 17 -4.41 8.84 11.22
C PRO A 17 -3.54 8.92 9.95
N PHE A 18 -2.73 9.97 9.83
CA PHE A 18 -1.77 10.10 8.74
C PHE A 18 -0.68 9.01 8.79
N GLY A 19 -0.13 8.76 9.97
CA GLY A 19 0.82 7.67 10.20
C GLY A 19 0.24 6.30 9.91
N TYR A 20 -1.01 6.06 10.32
CA TYR A 20 -1.75 4.85 9.98
C TYR A 20 -1.91 4.70 8.46
N THR A 21 -2.39 5.72 7.75
CA THR A 21 -2.47 5.68 6.28
C THR A 21 -1.11 5.38 5.66
N LEU A 22 -0.04 6.04 6.12
CA LEU A 22 1.31 5.80 5.61
C LEU A 22 1.80 4.37 5.89
N SER A 23 1.39 3.73 6.98
CA SER A 23 1.71 2.32 7.24
C SER A 23 1.00 1.37 6.26
N VAL A 24 -0.22 1.72 5.88
CA VAL A 24 -1.07 0.93 4.98
C VAL A 24 -0.62 1.06 3.53
N ILE A 25 -0.43 2.29 3.02
CA ILE A 25 -0.11 2.53 1.60
C ILE A 25 1.37 2.82 1.33
N GLY A 26 2.16 3.11 2.35
CA GLY A 26 3.55 3.48 2.21
C GLY A 26 4.46 2.31 1.87
N GLY A 27 5.75 2.63 1.71
CA GLY A 27 6.77 1.69 1.27
C GLY A 27 7.00 1.74 -0.25
N LYS A 28 8.01 0.99 -0.71
CA LYS A 28 8.51 1.08 -2.09
C LYS A 28 7.51 0.60 -3.15
N TRP A 29 6.66 -0.38 -2.81
CA TRP A 29 5.91 -1.13 -3.80
C TRP A 29 4.39 -0.98 -3.72
N LYS A 30 3.82 -0.72 -2.53
CA LYS A 30 2.36 -0.68 -2.34
C LYS A 30 1.68 0.33 -3.27
N MET A 31 2.16 1.56 -3.32
CA MET A 31 1.64 2.60 -4.23
C MET A 31 1.72 2.19 -5.71
N VAL A 32 2.83 1.61 -6.13
CA VAL A 32 3.02 1.18 -7.53
C VAL A 32 2.05 0.04 -7.88
N ILE A 33 1.88 -0.92 -6.98
CA ILE A 33 0.93 -2.03 -7.15
C ILE A 33 -0.50 -1.49 -7.26
N ILE A 34 -0.90 -0.59 -6.35
CA ILE A 34 -2.25 0.00 -6.37
C ILE A 34 -2.48 0.78 -7.66
N TYR A 35 -1.52 1.61 -8.08
CA TYR A 35 -1.61 2.39 -9.33
C TYR A 35 -1.82 1.49 -10.55
N LEU A 36 -0.97 0.46 -10.71
CA LEU A 36 -1.05 -0.45 -11.87
C LEU A 36 -2.34 -1.26 -11.89
N LEU A 37 -2.82 -1.67 -10.71
CA LEU A 37 -4.11 -2.35 -10.60
C LEU A 37 -5.25 -1.39 -10.95
N ALA A 38 -5.23 -0.14 -10.47
CA ALA A 38 -6.26 0.84 -10.78
C ALA A 38 -6.37 1.15 -12.28
N GLU A 39 -5.25 1.15 -13.00
CA GLU A 39 -5.20 1.43 -14.44
C GLU A 39 -5.59 0.21 -15.32
N ASN A 40 -5.30 -1.02 -14.87
CA ASN A 40 -5.34 -2.21 -15.75
C ASN A 40 -6.21 -3.38 -15.24
N GLN A 41 -7.14 -3.18 -14.28
CA GLN A 41 -7.94 -4.29 -13.73
C GLN A 41 -8.79 -5.02 -14.80
N PRO A 42 -8.74 -6.37 -14.89
CA PRO A 42 -7.98 -7.31 -14.07
C PRO A 42 -6.55 -7.59 -14.58
N VAL A 43 -5.55 -7.54 -13.69
CA VAL A 43 -4.13 -7.83 -13.99
C VAL A 43 -3.72 -9.20 -13.41
N ARG A 44 -3.10 -10.07 -14.22
CA ARG A 44 -2.53 -11.33 -13.73
C ARG A 44 -1.24 -11.10 -12.93
N PHE A 45 -0.96 -11.96 -11.96
CA PHE A 45 0.22 -11.84 -11.09
C PHE A 45 1.55 -11.71 -11.86
N ASN A 46 1.77 -12.55 -12.87
CA ASN A 46 3.00 -12.51 -13.68
C ASN A 46 3.09 -11.25 -14.54
N GLU A 47 1.95 -10.71 -14.97
CA GLU A 47 1.90 -9.48 -15.74
C GLU A 47 2.20 -8.26 -14.87
N LEU A 48 1.61 -8.19 -13.68
CA LEU A 48 1.92 -7.16 -12.68
C LEU A 48 3.41 -7.20 -12.31
N LYS A 49 3.98 -8.39 -12.11
CA LYS A 49 5.41 -8.58 -11.86
C LYS A 49 6.29 -8.06 -13.00
N ARG A 50 5.87 -8.28 -14.25
CA ARG A 50 6.59 -7.83 -15.46
C ARG A 50 6.53 -6.31 -15.61
N GLN A 51 5.37 -5.69 -15.36
CA GLN A 51 5.21 -4.24 -15.39
C GLN A 51 6.07 -3.55 -14.32
N ILE A 52 6.14 -4.10 -13.10
CA ILE A 52 6.95 -3.52 -12.02
C ILE A 52 8.45 -3.78 -12.23
N GLY A 53 8.82 -4.94 -12.81
CA GLY A 53 10.20 -5.29 -13.16
C GLY A 53 11.11 -5.62 -11.96
N ALA A 54 11.41 -4.64 -11.12
CA ALA A 54 12.45 -4.74 -10.08
C ALA A 54 12.01 -5.39 -8.75
N ILE A 55 10.70 -5.60 -8.53
CA ILE A 55 10.19 -6.31 -7.35
C ILE A 55 10.48 -7.82 -7.46
N THR A 56 10.74 -8.55 -6.38
CA THR A 56 10.85 -10.02 -6.44
C THR A 56 9.46 -10.67 -6.40
N TYR A 57 9.33 -11.92 -6.87
CA TYR A 57 8.06 -12.66 -6.75
C TYR A 57 7.60 -12.81 -5.29
N LYS A 58 8.54 -13.09 -4.37
CA LYS A 58 8.26 -13.21 -2.94
C LYS A 58 7.75 -11.89 -2.37
N THR A 59 8.42 -10.77 -2.67
CA THR A 59 8.00 -9.43 -2.21
C THR A 59 6.65 -9.05 -2.79
N LEU A 60 6.41 -9.26 -4.10
CA LEU A 60 5.12 -8.96 -4.72
C LEU A 60 3.99 -9.76 -4.06
N SER A 61 4.21 -11.05 -3.80
CA SER A 61 3.23 -11.90 -3.11
C SER A 61 2.94 -11.41 -1.68
N SER A 62 3.97 -11.04 -0.92
CA SER A 62 3.79 -10.47 0.44
C SER A 62 2.99 -9.17 0.40
N GLN A 63 3.38 -8.24 -0.48
CA GLN A 63 2.74 -6.93 -0.57
C GLN A 63 1.28 -7.04 -1.04
N LEU A 64 0.97 -7.94 -1.97
CA LEU A 64 -0.42 -8.20 -2.37
C LEU A 64 -1.26 -8.81 -1.24
N LYS A 65 -0.68 -9.69 -0.41
CA LYS A 65 -1.36 -10.24 0.78
C LYS A 65 -1.64 -9.17 1.83
N GLU A 66 -0.66 -8.29 2.08
CA GLU A 66 -0.85 -7.15 2.99
C GLU A 66 -1.96 -6.22 2.48
N LEU A 67 -1.90 -5.83 1.21
CA LEU A 67 -2.94 -4.99 0.58
C LEU A 67 -4.32 -5.64 0.56
N GLU A 68 -4.39 -6.97 0.46
CA GLU A 68 -5.64 -7.72 0.56
C GLU A 68 -6.17 -7.76 1.98
N ALA A 69 -5.31 -7.96 2.98
CA ALA A 69 -5.68 -7.91 4.40
C ALA A 69 -6.15 -6.51 4.82
N ASP A 70 -5.53 -5.46 4.27
CA ASP A 70 -5.92 -4.05 4.44
C ASP A 70 -7.20 -3.69 3.62
N GLY A 71 -7.74 -4.61 2.82
CA GLY A 71 -8.95 -4.42 2.03
C GLY A 71 -8.78 -3.54 0.77
N LEU A 72 -7.55 -3.19 0.40
CA LEU A 72 -7.22 -2.33 -0.73
C LEU A 72 -7.20 -3.07 -2.07
N VAL A 73 -6.89 -4.37 -2.06
CA VAL A 73 -6.86 -5.21 -3.26
C VAL A 73 -7.74 -6.43 -3.07
N LYS A 74 -8.50 -6.80 -4.09
CA LYS A 74 -9.26 -8.05 -4.12
C LYS A 74 -8.62 -9.02 -5.09
N ARG A 75 -8.28 -10.21 -4.62
CA ARG A 75 -7.81 -11.31 -5.46
C ARG A 75 -9.00 -12.22 -5.77
N LYS A 76 -9.16 -12.55 -7.05
CA LYS A 76 -10.16 -13.51 -7.54
C LYS A 76 -9.44 -14.64 -8.25
#